data_AF-U7Q8R0-F1
#
_entry.id   AF-U7Q8R0-F1
#
_cell.length_a   1.000
_cell.length_b   1.000
_cell.length_c   1.000
_cell.angle_alpha   90.00
_cell.angle_beta   90.00
_cell.angle_gamma   90.00
#
_symmetry.space_group_name_H-M   'P 1'
#
loop_
_entity.id
_entity.type
_entity.pdbx_description
1 polymer ?
#
loop_
_entity_poly.entity_id
_entity_poly.type
_entity_poly.pdbx_seq_one_letter_code
_entity_poly.pdbx_strand_id
1 'polypeptide(L)' 'MHIADEIASKGYLISSSELADLMDVNASAVTSRGDNWAWRNWEVSRVRREGNQILWQLERVD' A
#
# COMPACT_ATOMS: atom_id res chain seq x y z
N MET A 1 7.53 15.81 12.71
CA MET A 1 7.91 14.95 11.57
C MET A 1 8.12 13.55 12.14
N HIS A 2 7.04 12.84 12.49
CA HIS A 2 7.10 11.56 13.23
C HIS A 2 6.55 10.37 12.43
N ILE A 3 5.73 10.66 11.40
CA ILE A 3 5.02 9.66 10.60
C ILE A 3 5.97 8.87 9.68
N ALA A 4 7.09 9.46 9.26
CA ALA A 4 8.08 8.78 8.42
C ALA A 4 8.93 7.75 9.20
N ASP A 5 9.23 8.03 10.47
CA ASP A 5 10.05 7.14 11.31
C ASP A 5 9.28 5.90 11.79
N GLU A 6 7.97 6.02 12.02
CA GLU A 6 7.13 4.86 12.34
C GLU A 6 6.89 3.96 11.12
N ILE A 7 6.76 4.54 9.92
CA ILE A 7 6.66 3.79 8.64
C ILE A 7 7.95 2.98 8.39
N ALA A 8 9.11 3.55 8.72
CA ALA A 8 10.41 2.90 8.55
C ALA A 8 10.60 1.66 9.45
N SER A 9 9.83 1.51 10.52
CA SER A 9 10.07 0.47 11.52
C SER A 9 9.45 -0.90 11.20
N LYS A 10 8.39 -1.00 10.39
CA LYS A 10 7.61 -2.27 10.29
C LYS A 10 6.97 -2.64 8.95
N GLY A 11 6.84 -1.76 7.95
CA GLY A 11 6.08 -2.11 6.74
C GLY A 11 6.51 -1.33 5.52
N TYR A 12 6.67 -2.02 4.39
CA TYR A 12 7.07 -1.41 3.13
C TYR A 12 5.98 -0.44 2.65
N LEU A 13 6.32 0.83 2.48
CA LEU A 13 5.42 1.82 1.91
C LEU A 13 5.60 1.87 0.40
N ILE A 14 4.51 1.71 -0.36
CA ILE A 14 4.52 1.66 -1.82
C ILE A 14 3.40 2.54 -2.40
N SER A 15 3.61 3.11 -3.58
CA SER A 15 2.55 3.83 -4.28
C SER A 15 1.51 2.90 -4.90
N SER A 16 0.34 3.45 -5.23
CA SER A 16 -0.68 2.70 -5.97
C SER A 16 -0.19 2.19 -7.33
N SER A 17 0.72 2.92 -7.97
CA SER A 17 1.30 2.58 -9.27
C SER A 17 2.22 1.36 -9.12
N GLU A 18 3.18 1.45 -8.20
CA GLU A 18 4.15 0.37 -7.97
C GLU A 18 3.47 -0.90 -7.43
N LEU A 19 2.43 -0.75 -6.58
CA LEU A 19 1.62 -1.89 -6.15
C LEU A 19 0.85 -2.52 -7.31
N ALA A 20 0.36 -1.70 -8.24
CA ALA A 20 -0.32 -2.19 -9.43
C ALA A 20 0.64 -2.96 -10.34
N ASP A 21 1.87 -2.46 -10.52
CA ASP A 21 2.94 -3.14 -11.25
C ASP A 21 3.31 -4.47 -10.58
N LEU A 22 3.40 -4.50 -9.24
CA LEU A 22 3.70 -5.71 -8.47
C LEU A 22 2.58 -6.77 -8.58
N MET A 23 1.33 -6.32 -8.67
CA MET A 23 0.14 -7.16 -8.79
C MET A 23 -0.19 -7.53 -10.25
N ASP A 24 0.48 -6.93 -11.23
CA ASP A 24 0.15 -7.01 -12.66
C ASP A 24 -1.32 -6.59 -12.96
N VAL A 25 -1.74 -5.47 -12.37
CA VAL A 25 -3.09 -4.89 -12.54
C VAL A 25 -3.01 -3.40 -12.84
N ASN A 26 -4.16 -2.77 -13.11
CA ASN A 26 -4.23 -1.32 -13.26
C ASN A 26 -4.30 -0.62 -11.88
N ALA A 27 -3.68 0.56 -11.74
CA ALA A 27 -3.71 1.35 -10.50
C ALA A 27 -5.14 1.72 -10.05
N SER A 28 -6.09 1.84 -10.98
CA SER A 28 -7.51 2.01 -10.66
C SER A 28 -8.10 0.80 -9.91
N ALA A 29 -7.65 -0.41 -10.23
CA ALA A 29 -8.08 -1.64 -9.57
C ALA A 29 -7.56 -1.71 -8.12
N VAL A 30 -6.33 -1.25 -7.88
CA VAL A 30 -5.77 -1.09 -6.52
C VAL A 30 -6.59 -0.09 -5.71
N THR A 31 -6.87 1.08 -6.28
CA THR A 31 -7.62 2.14 -5.59
C THR A 31 -9.06 1.75 -5.27
N SER A 32 -9.67 0.91 -6.12
CA SER A 32 -11.06 0.48 -5.99
C SER A 32 -11.26 -0.67 -4.99
N ARG A 33 -10.19 -1.34 -4.54
CA ARG A 33 -10.27 -2.49 -3.61
C ARG A 33 -10.63 -2.12 -2.17
N GLY A 34 -10.68 -0.83 -1.84
CA GLY A 34 -11.05 -0.33 -0.51
C GLY A 34 -9.85 0.19 0.27
N ASP A 35 -9.92 0.17 1.59
CA ASP A 35 -8.86 0.70 2.46
C ASP A 35 -7.90 -0.38 3.01
N ASN A 36 -8.32 -1.65 3.11
CA ASN A 36 -7.47 -2.79 3.46
C ASN A 36 -7.92 -4.04 2.69
N TRP A 37 -6.99 -4.83 2.15
CA TRP A 37 -7.25 -6.18 1.66
C TRP A 37 -6.03 -7.11 1.76
N ALA A 38 -6.30 -8.41 1.80
CA ALA A 38 -5.26 -9.42 1.67
C ALA A 38 -4.90 -9.68 0.19
N TRP A 39 -3.60 -9.83 -0.07
CA TRP A 39 -3.04 -10.24 -1.35
C TRP A 39 -1.89 -11.23 -1.14
N ARG A 40 -2.12 -12.50 -1.54
CA ARG A 40 -1.18 -13.62 -1.30
C ARG A 40 -0.85 -13.72 0.19
N ASN A 41 0.42 -13.58 0.55
CA ASN A 41 0.94 -13.58 1.92
C ASN A 41 1.19 -12.16 2.45
N TRP A 42 0.48 -11.17 1.88
CA TRP A 42 0.58 -9.77 2.27
C TRP A 42 -0.78 -9.21 2.65
N GLU A 43 -0.82 -8.40 3.69
CA GLU A 43 -1.91 -7.50 3.98
C GLU A 43 -1.55 -6.12 3.42
N VAL A 44 -2.46 -5.54 2.64
CA VAL A 44 -2.27 -4.27 1.97
C VAL A 44 -3.20 -3.25 2.60
N SER A 45 -2.64 -2.23 3.21
CA SER A 45 -3.40 -1.22 3.96
C SER A 45 -3.13 0.19 3.44
N ARG A 46 -4.19 0.97 3.23
CA ARG A 46 -4.09 2.37 2.80
C ARG A 46 -3.59 3.22 3.97
N VAL A 47 -2.45 3.87 3.81
CA VAL A 47 -1.87 4.71 4.86
C VAL A 47 -2.35 6.14 4.72
N ARG A 48 -2.14 6.73 3.54
CA ARG A 48 -2.50 8.13 3.28
C ARG A 48 -2.61 8.41 1.80
N ARG A 49 -3.29 9.52 1.49
CA ARG A 49 -3.34 10.09 0.14
C ARG A 49 -2.58 11.41 0.13
N GLU A 50 -1.55 11.49 -0.69
CA GLU A 50 -0.81 12.73 -0.97
C GLU A 50 -1.14 13.21 -2.39
N GLY A 51 -2.06 14.18 -2.47
CA GLY A 51 -2.57 14.69 -3.75
C GLY A 51 -3.28 13.61 -4.57
N ASN A 52 -2.69 13.24 -5.71
CA ASN A 52 -3.23 12.19 -6.57
C ASN A 52 -2.63 10.79 -6.29
N GLN A 53 -1.66 10.70 -5.38
CA GLN A 53 -1.01 9.44 -5.04
C GLN A 53 -1.58 8.90 -3.75
N ILE A 54 -1.87 7.60 -3.71
CA ILE A 54 -2.22 6.88 -2.49
C ILE A 54 -1.04 5.97 -2.14
N LEU A 55 -0.63 6.06 -0.88
CA LEU A 55 0.43 5.25 -0.29
C LEU A 55 -0.19 4.07 0.46
N TRP A 56 0.37 2.91 0.20
CA TRP A 56 -0.04 1.63 0.75
C TRP A 56 1.09 1.07 1.59
N GLN A 57 0.72 0.42 2.68
CA GLN A 57 1.62 -0.36 3.51
C GLN A 57 1.41 -1.83 3.21
N LEU A 58 2.51 -2.56 3.06
CA LEU A 58 2.51 -4.02 2.92
C LEU A 58 3.08 -4.66 4.17
N GLU A 59 2.30 -5.55 4.76
CA GLU A 59 2.69 -6.37 5.89
C GLU A 59 2.64 -7.84 5.49
N ARG A 60 3.68 -8.63 5.81
CA ARG A 60 3.60 -10.07 5.57
C ARG A 60 2.65 -10.69 6.59
N VAL A 61 1.70 -11.47 6.09
CA VAL A 61 0.88 -12.37 6.89
C VAL A 61 1.63 -13.71 6.92
N ASP A 62 2.14 -14.09 8.08
CA ASP A 62 2.74 -15.40 8.37
C ASP A 62 1.68 -16.38 8.90
#